data_AF-A0A964Y7M3-F1
#
_entry.id   AF-A0A964Y7M3-F1
#
_cell.length_a   1.000
_cell.length_b   1.000
_cell.length_c   1.000
_cell.angle_alpha   90.00
_cell.angle_beta   90.00
_cell.angle_gamma   90.00
#
_symmetry.space_group_name_H-M   'P 1'
#
loop_
_entity.id
_entity.type
_entity.pdbx_description
1 polymer ?
#
loop_
_entity_poly.entity_id
_entity_poly.type
_entity_poly.pdbx_seq_one_letter_code
_entity_poly.pdbx_strand_id
1 'polypeptide(L)'
;NIPGDEGAQMLASAWKLASAKGGVLLLSFTQSPIEKSFLSNIKKAIESHFCSCDIIDVKEWEDKKEWNRFFILYKPRLILGDPNLFQIKNLLPFYKENAVSKQMFLNSHPFMLLKPLSNYLDTPEHKKSLWNDLCTILKTR
;
A
#
# COMPACT_ATOMS: atom_id res chain seq x y z
N ASN A 1 25.10 -22.79 -21.19
CA ASN A 1 24.50 -22.59 -19.86
C ASN A 1 24.81 -21.19 -19.38
N ILE A 2 23.93 -20.24 -19.67
CA ILE A 2 24.02 -18.87 -19.16
C ILE A 2 23.62 -18.93 -17.68
N PRO A 3 24.47 -18.48 -16.74
CA PRO A 3 24.18 -18.58 -15.33
C PRO A 3 23.17 -17.51 -14.91
N GLY A 4 21.98 -17.96 -14.50
CA GLY A 4 21.27 -17.46 -13.32
C GLY A 4 20.48 -16.16 -13.45
N ASP A 5 19.45 -16.14 -14.30
CA ASP A 5 18.37 -15.12 -14.27
C ASP A 5 17.75 -14.93 -12.86
N GLU A 6 17.84 -15.94 -12.00
CA GLU A 6 17.34 -15.91 -10.61
C GLU A 6 18.08 -14.89 -9.72
N GLY A 7 19.40 -14.72 -9.93
CA GLY A 7 20.21 -13.77 -9.15
C GLY A 7 19.88 -12.31 -9.50
N ALA A 8 19.61 -12.05 -10.78
CA ALA A 8 19.24 -10.72 -11.27
C ALA A 8 17.83 -10.31 -10.76
N GLN A 9 16.88 -11.25 -10.69
CA GLN A 9 15.54 -10.98 -10.15
C GLN A 9 15.56 -10.66 -8.65
N MET A 10 16.36 -11.38 -7.86
CA MET A 10 16.50 -11.07 -6.42
C MET A 10 17.10 -9.68 -6.20
N LEU A 11 18.12 -9.31 -6.97
CA LEU A 11 18.75 -7.99 -6.87
C LEU A 11 17.81 -6.87 -7.36
N ALA A 12 17.09 -7.05 -8.47
CA ALA A 12 16.12 -6.06 -8.95
C ALA A 12 14.96 -5.85 -7.96
N SER A 13 14.50 -6.93 -7.30
CA SER A 13 13.49 -6.88 -6.26
C SER A 13 14.00 -6.12 -5.03
N ALA A 14 15.23 -6.41 -4.59
CA ALA A 14 15.89 -5.73 -3.48
C ALA A 14 16.13 -4.23 -3.75
N TRP A 15 16.40 -3.86 -5.00
CA TRP A 15 16.58 -2.46 -5.40
C TRP A 15 15.25 -1.68 -5.46
N LYS A 16 14.17 -2.28 -5.98
CA LYS A 16 12.81 -1.68 -5.88
C LYS A 16 12.37 -1.51 -4.42
N LEU A 17 12.67 -2.51 -3.58
CA LEU A 17 12.44 -2.47 -2.13
C LEU A 17 13.24 -1.36 -1.43
N ALA A 18 14.44 -1.03 -1.91
CA ALA A 18 15.29 0.01 -1.32
C ALA A 18 14.76 1.43 -1.61
N SER A 19 14.19 1.68 -2.79
CA SER A 19 13.57 2.97 -3.15
C SER A 19 12.29 3.27 -2.37
N ALA A 20 11.61 2.22 -1.88
CA ALA A 20 10.36 2.32 -1.12
C ALA A 20 10.55 2.66 0.37
N LYS A 21 11.80 2.66 0.88
CA LYS A 21 12.06 2.79 2.32
C LYS A 21 11.50 4.10 2.88
N GLY A 22 10.60 3.96 3.86
CA GLY A 22 10.06 5.09 4.62
C GLY A 22 8.96 5.88 3.90
N GLY A 23 8.51 5.44 2.73
CA GLY A 23 7.44 6.09 1.97
C GLY A 23 6.03 5.63 2.33
N VAL A 24 5.08 5.96 1.47
CA VAL A 24 3.69 5.48 1.51
C VAL A 24 3.58 4.17 0.72
N LEU A 25 2.80 3.22 1.23
CA LEU A 25 2.45 2.00 0.47
C LEU A 25 0.95 1.94 0.19
N LEU A 26 0.60 1.71 -1.06
CA LEU A 26 -0.77 1.45 -1.52
C LEU A 26 -0.92 -0.05 -1.75
N LEU A 27 -1.82 -0.69 -1.01
CA LEU A 27 -2.16 -2.09 -1.19
C LEU A 27 -3.19 -2.23 -2.32
N SER A 28 -2.83 -2.99 -3.36
CA SER A 28 -3.72 -3.34 -4.46
C SER A 28 -4.26 -4.74 -4.25
N PHE A 29 -5.58 -4.85 -4.05
CA PHE A 29 -6.31 -6.13 -3.97
C PHE A 29 -6.97 -6.52 -5.31
N THR A 30 -6.95 -5.60 -6.27
CA THR A 30 -7.73 -5.68 -7.50
C THR A 30 -6.90 -6.10 -8.71
N GLN A 31 -7.57 -6.77 -9.65
CA GLN A 31 -7.07 -7.03 -11.00
C GLN A 31 -7.70 -6.09 -12.04
N SER A 32 -8.63 -5.23 -11.65
CA SER A 32 -9.28 -4.25 -12.53
C SER A 32 -8.26 -3.23 -13.06
N PRO A 33 -8.12 -3.08 -14.39
CA PRO A 33 -7.22 -2.08 -14.98
C PRO A 33 -7.59 -0.65 -14.57
N ILE A 34 -8.88 -0.36 -14.38
CA ILE A 34 -9.37 0.98 -14.02
C ILE A 34 -8.98 1.31 -12.58
N GLU A 35 -9.15 0.38 -11.65
CA GLU A 35 -8.76 0.58 -10.25
C GLU A 35 -7.23 0.64 -10.10
N LYS A 36 -6.48 -0.18 -10.86
CA LYS A 36 -5.02 -0.07 -10.94
C LYS A 36 -4.57 1.30 -11.46
N SER A 37 -5.24 1.82 -12.48
CA SER A 37 -4.99 3.16 -13.01
C SER A 37 -5.27 4.24 -11.96
N PHE A 38 -6.35 4.09 -11.20
CA PHE A 38 -6.67 4.99 -10.08
C PHE A 38 -5.60 4.98 -8.99
N LEU A 39 -5.16 3.80 -8.54
CA LEU A 39 -4.05 3.69 -7.58
C LEU A 39 -2.75 4.30 -8.13
N SER A 40 -2.46 4.10 -9.41
CA SER A 40 -1.31 4.72 -10.10
C SER A 40 -1.39 6.26 -10.07
N ASN A 41 -2.57 6.82 -10.27
CA ASN A 41 -2.78 8.27 -10.16
C ASN A 41 -2.62 8.78 -8.72
N ILE A 42 -3.09 8.03 -7.72
CA ILE A 42 -2.84 8.35 -6.30
C ILE A 42 -1.34 8.31 -6.01
N LYS A 43 -0.64 7.26 -6.44
CA LYS A 43 0.81 7.14 -6.30
C LYS A 43 1.52 8.37 -6.86
N LYS A 44 1.24 8.72 -8.12
CA LYS A 44 1.85 9.90 -8.77
C LYS A 44 1.57 11.18 -8.01
N ALA A 45 0.34 11.39 -7.55
CA ALA A 45 -0.02 12.56 -6.76
C ALA A 45 0.75 12.62 -5.43
N ILE A 46 0.88 11.50 -4.72
CA ILE A 46 1.64 11.43 -3.46
C ILE A 46 3.13 11.70 -3.72
N GLU A 47 3.71 11.10 -4.75
CA GLU A 47 5.13 11.30 -5.13
C GLU A 47 5.43 12.74 -5.55
N SER A 48 4.48 13.39 -6.21
CA SER A 48 4.65 14.76 -6.70
C SER A 48 4.57 15.81 -5.58
N HIS A 49 3.90 15.49 -4.47
CA HIS A 49 3.59 16.47 -3.41
C HIS A 49 4.21 16.16 -2.05
N PHE A 50 4.56 14.90 -1.77
CA PHE A 50 4.93 14.47 -0.41
C PHE A 50 6.19 13.62 -0.37
N CYS A 51 6.12 12.35 -0.76
CA CYS A 51 7.21 11.38 -0.56
C CYS A 51 7.10 10.22 -1.56
N SER A 52 8.11 9.34 -1.57
CA SER A 52 8.04 8.08 -2.32
C SER A 52 6.77 7.30 -1.98
N CYS A 53 6.16 6.70 -3.01
CA CYS A 53 4.94 5.94 -2.86
C CYS A 53 5.01 4.70 -3.75
N ASP A 54 4.72 3.53 -3.22
CA ASP A 54 4.71 2.30 -4.00
C ASP A 54 3.38 1.56 -3.93
N ILE A 55 3.06 0.87 -5.01
CA ILE A 55 1.88 0.02 -5.10
C ILE A 55 2.34 -1.42 -4.98
N ILE A 56 1.74 -2.14 -4.05
CA ILE A 56 2.03 -3.54 -3.77
C ILE A 56 0.82 -4.38 -4.20
N ASP A 57 1.04 -5.36 -5.07
CA ASP A 57 0.03 -6.38 -5.35
C ASP A 57 -0.04 -7.32 -4.14
N VAL A 58 -1.16 -7.26 -3.42
CA VAL A 58 -1.35 -8.03 -2.18
C VAL A 58 -1.36 -9.52 -2.47
N LYS A 59 -1.87 -9.94 -3.63
CA LYS A 59 -1.95 -11.36 -3.99
C LYS A 59 -0.57 -11.97 -4.13
N GLU A 60 0.37 -11.26 -4.76
CA GLU A 60 1.76 -11.74 -4.91
C GLU A 60 2.46 -11.96 -3.57
N TRP A 61 2.18 -11.12 -2.57
CA TRP A 61 2.76 -11.25 -1.23
C TRP A 61 2.03 -12.27 -0.36
N GLU A 62 0.72 -12.37 -0.53
CA GLU A 62 -0.12 -13.38 0.12
C GLU A 62 0.32 -14.79 -0.28
N ASP A 63 0.57 -15.02 -1.56
CA ASP A 63 1.03 -16.32 -2.08
C ASP A 63 2.43 -16.69 -1.53
N LYS A 64 3.29 -15.70 -1.28
CA LYS A 64 4.62 -15.89 -0.69
C LYS A 64 4.59 -16.15 0.82
N LYS A 65 3.51 -15.76 1.51
CA LYS A 65 3.38 -15.88 2.99
C LYS A 65 4.51 -15.20 3.79
N GLU A 66 5.13 -14.17 3.21
CA GLU A 66 6.30 -13.49 3.79
C GLU A 66 5.96 -12.12 4.40
N TRP A 67 4.73 -11.89 4.87
CA TRP A 67 4.31 -10.58 5.41
C TRP A 67 5.18 -10.06 6.56
N ASN A 68 5.69 -10.93 7.43
CA ASN A 68 6.65 -10.53 8.47
C ASN A 68 7.90 -9.86 7.86
N ARG A 69 8.47 -10.49 6.82
CA ARG A 69 9.65 -9.99 6.11
C ARG A 69 9.32 -8.72 5.34
N PHE A 70 8.14 -8.65 4.73
CA PHE A 70 7.64 -7.46 4.05
C PHE A 70 7.71 -6.22 4.95
N PHE A 71 7.15 -6.28 6.17
CA PHE A 71 7.16 -5.13 7.08
C PHE A 71 8.57 -4.75 7.55
N ILE A 72 9.45 -5.73 7.76
CA ILE A 72 10.85 -5.49 8.15
C ILE A 72 11.63 -4.77 7.03
N LEU A 73 11.38 -5.13 5.77
CA LEU A 73 12.10 -4.59 4.62
C LEU A 73 11.60 -3.20 4.22
N TYR A 74 10.29 -3.04 4.03
CA TYR A 74 9.71 -1.80 3.51
C TYR A 74 9.70 -0.66 4.54
N LYS A 75 9.44 -0.98 5.81
CA LYS A 75 9.28 0.02 6.89
C LYS A 75 8.47 1.26 6.48
N PRO A 76 7.24 1.09 5.97
CA PRO A 76 6.45 2.21 5.47
C PRO A 76 6.07 3.19 6.58
N ARG A 77 5.99 4.48 6.26
CA ARG A 77 5.48 5.50 7.20
C ARG A 77 3.95 5.50 7.29
N LEU A 78 3.30 5.08 6.20
CA LEU A 78 1.85 4.95 6.10
C LEU A 78 1.51 3.87 5.07
N ILE A 79 0.49 3.06 5.37
CA ILE A 79 -0.07 2.07 4.46
C ILE A 79 -1.52 2.44 4.18
N LEU A 80 -1.93 2.39 2.92
CA LEU A 80 -3.31 2.54 2.48
C LEU A 80 -3.81 1.23 1.91
N GLY A 81 -5.05 0.87 2.21
CA GLY A 81 -5.73 -0.27 1.61
C GLY A 81 -7.23 -0.12 1.70
N ASP A 82 -7.97 -0.88 0.90
CA ASP A 82 -9.43 -0.90 0.90
C ASP A 82 -9.97 -2.08 1.78
N PRO A 83 -11.30 -2.23 1.92
CA PRO A 83 -11.89 -3.26 2.79
C PRO A 83 -11.60 -4.71 2.36
N ASN A 84 -11.06 -4.95 1.17
CA ASN A 84 -10.63 -6.29 0.76
C ASN A 84 -9.49 -6.83 1.62
N LEU A 85 -8.79 -5.98 2.38
CA LEU A 85 -7.83 -6.39 3.42
C LEU A 85 -8.39 -7.50 4.32
N PHE A 86 -9.66 -7.39 4.71
CA PHE A 86 -10.29 -8.32 5.65
C PHE A 86 -10.53 -9.73 5.06
N GLN A 87 -10.33 -9.89 3.74
CA GLN A 87 -10.42 -11.17 3.05
C GLN A 87 -9.05 -11.88 2.94
N ILE A 88 -7.96 -11.19 3.29
CA ILE A 88 -6.60 -11.67 3.10
C ILE A 88 -6.10 -12.39 4.36
N LYS A 89 -6.07 -13.72 4.31
CA LYS A 89 -5.89 -14.58 5.49
C LYS A 89 -4.56 -14.39 6.20
N ASN A 90 -3.46 -14.26 5.48
CA ASN A 90 -2.13 -14.15 6.09
C ASN A 90 -1.76 -12.70 6.43
N LEU A 91 -2.43 -11.72 5.84
CA LEU A 91 -2.23 -10.30 6.15
C LEU A 91 -3.09 -9.83 7.34
N LEU A 92 -4.30 -10.37 7.48
CA LEU A 92 -5.24 -9.97 8.54
C LEU A 92 -4.67 -10.06 9.97
N PRO A 93 -3.85 -11.05 10.36
CA PRO A 93 -3.25 -11.11 11.70
C PRO A 93 -2.36 -9.90 12.04
N PHE A 94 -1.90 -9.15 11.03
CA PHE A 94 -1.13 -7.93 11.23
C PHE A 94 -2.02 -6.71 11.45
N TYR A 95 -3.30 -6.77 11.10
CA TYR A 95 -4.22 -5.64 11.31
C TYR A 95 -4.53 -5.47 12.80
N LYS A 96 -4.42 -4.24 13.29
CA LYS A 96 -4.76 -3.85 14.66
C LYS A 96 -5.52 -2.54 14.62
N GLU A 97 -6.56 -2.44 15.43
CA GLU A 97 -7.31 -1.20 15.64
C GLU A 97 -7.29 -0.86 17.13
N ASN A 98 -6.95 0.38 17.44
CA ASN A 98 -7.08 0.90 18.79
C ASN A 98 -8.53 1.39 19.01
N ALA A 99 -9.27 0.70 19.88
CA ALA A 99 -10.69 0.96 20.09
C ALA A 99 -11.01 2.40 20.55
N VAL A 100 -10.09 3.03 21.29
CA VAL A 100 -10.27 4.37 21.88
C VAL A 100 -9.98 5.47 20.87
N SER A 101 -8.82 5.40 20.22
CA SER A 101 -8.37 6.43 19.27
C SER A 101 -8.88 6.22 17.84
N LYS A 102 -9.49 5.06 17.55
CA LYS A 102 -9.89 4.62 16.20
C LYS A 102 -8.73 4.61 15.20
N GLN A 103 -7.49 4.59 15.70
CA GLN A 103 -6.30 4.48 14.86
C GLN A 103 -6.12 3.04 14.44
N MET A 104 -5.90 2.85 13.13
CA MET A 104 -5.65 1.55 12.53
C MET A 104 -4.17 1.41 12.23
N PHE A 105 -3.68 0.19 12.36
CA PHE A 105 -2.31 -0.18 12.12
C PHE A 105 -2.25 -1.50 11.35
N LEU A 106 -1.24 -1.65 10.51
CA LEU A 106 -0.85 -2.91 9.92
C LEU A 106 0.57 -3.21 10.42
N ASN A 107 0.67 -4.26 11.23
CA ASN A 107 1.78 -4.55 12.13
C ASN A 107 2.02 -3.40 13.14
N SER A 108 3.11 -2.65 12.99
CA SER A 108 3.42 -1.44 13.76
C SER A 108 3.29 -0.16 12.92
N HIS A 109 2.88 -0.29 11.66
CA HIS A 109 2.81 0.83 10.72
C HIS A 109 1.40 1.41 10.69
N PRO A 110 1.24 2.74 10.67
CA PRO A 110 -0.06 3.38 10.52
C PRO A 110 -0.78 2.90 9.27
N PHE A 111 -2.06 2.60 9.40
CA PHE A 111 -2.93 2.14 8.32
C PHE A 111 -4.10 3.09 8.12
N MET A 112 -4.38 3.42 6.86
CA MET A 112 -5.55 4.19 6.45
C MET A 112 -6.43 3.28 5.60
N LEU A 113 -7.62 2.97 6.14
CA LEU A 113 -8.64 2.23 5.42
C LEU A 113 -9.38 3.17 4.46
N LEU A 114 -9.30 2.86 3.18
CA LEU A 114 -10.03 3.53 2.11
C LEU A 114 -11.46 2.98 2.01
N LYS A 115 -12.34 3.73 1.35
CA LYS A 115 -13.59 3.16 0.82
C LYS A 115 -13.24 2.15 -0.30
N PRO A 116 -14.17 1.26 -0.69
CA PRO A 116 -13.99 0.46 -1.90
C PRO A 116 -13.60 1.34 -3.09
N LEU A 117 -12.63 0.88 -3.91
CA LEU A 117 -12.06 1.70 -4.97
C LEU A 117 -13.11 2.16 -5.99
N SER A 118 -14.10 1.31 -6.27
CA SER A 118 -15.31 1.61 -7.06
C SER A 118 -15.98 2.93 -6.63
N ASN A 119 -16.10 3.19 -5.33
CA ASN A 119 -16.78 4.38 -4.82
C ASN A 119 -16.08 5.69 -5.22
N TYR A 120 -14.76 5.64 -5.41
CA TYR A 120 -14.00 6.79 -5.90
C TYR A 120 -14.11 6.93 -7.41
N LEU A 121 -14.29 5.84 -8.15
CA LEU A 121 -14.47 5.87 -9.60
C LEU A 121 -15.82 6.48 -9.98
N ASP A 122 -16.87 6.17 -9.20
CA ASP A 122 -18.25 6.56 -9.49
C ASP A 122 -18.56 8.01 -9.11
N THR A 123 -17.87 8.56 -8.10
CA THR A 123 -18.26 9.84 -7.48
C THR A 123 -17.05 10.78 -7.32
N PRO A 124 -16.98 11.90 -8.06
CA PRO A 124 -15.87 12.86 -7.98
C PRO A 124 -15.63 13.43 -6.59
N GLU A 125 -16.69 13.65 -5.81
CA GLU A 125 -16.64 14.19 -4.44
C GLU A 125 -15.82 13.29 -3.52
N HIS A 126 -15.89 11.98 -3.70
CA HIS A 126 -15.09 11.03 -2.92
C HIS A 126 -13.59 11.17 -3.22
N LYS A 127 -13.20 11.47 -4.47
CA LYS A 127 -11.79 11.73 -4.81
C LYS A 127 -11.28 12.98 -4.11
N LYS A 128 -12.09 14.04 -4.07
CA LYS A 128 -11.75 15.28 -3.37
C LYS A 128 -11.60 15.05 -1.86
N SER A 129 -12.53 14.32 -1.25
CA SER A 129 -12.43 13.94 0.17
C SER A 129 -11.15 13.17 0.46
N LEU A 130 -10.88 12.12 -0.34
CA LEU A 130 -9.66 11.32 -0.19
C LEU A 130 -8.40 12.17 -0.25
N TRP A 131 -8.32 13.10 -1.21
CA TRP A 131 -7.17 13.97 -1.35
C TRP A 131 -6.98 14.91 -0.15
N ASN A 132 -8.07 15.43 0.41
CA ASN A 132 -8.01 16.26 1.63
C ASN A 132 -7.51 15.46 2.83
N ASP A 133 -7.99 14.22 2.99
CA ASP A 133 -7.58 13.33 4.07
C ASP A 133 -6.08 12.99 3.94
N LEU A 134 -5.65 12.63 2.73
CA LEU A 134 -4.24 12.40 2.41
C LEU A 134 -3.38 13.62 2.71
N CYS A 135 -3.80 14.81 2.28
CA CYS A 135 -3.07 16.05 2.55
C CYS A 135 -2.92 16.30 4.05
N THR A 136 -3.97 16.06 4.83
CA THR A 136 -3.95 16.27 6.29
C THR A 136 -2.97 15.32 6.96
N ILE A 137 -2.99 14.04 6.58
CA ILE A 137 -2.14 13.02 7.20
C ILE A 137 -0.68 13.18 6.78
N LEU A 138 -0.43 13.40 5.49
CA LEU A 138 0.93 13.41 4.92
C LEU A 138 1.68 14.73 5.12
N LYS A 139 0.99 15.83 5.46
CA LYS A 139 1.64 17.10 5.87
C LYS A 139 2.00 17.12 7.35
N THR A 140 1.26 16.39 8.19
CA THR A 140 1.45 16.38 9.64
C THR A 140 2.53 15.39 10.09
N ARG A 141 3.01 14.53 9.19
CA ARG A 141 3.96 13.43 9.46
C ARG A 141 5.10 13.38 8.47
#